data_AF-A0A348WNL7-F1
#
_entry.id   AF-A0A348WNL7-F1
#
_cell.length_a   1.000
_cell.length_b   1.000
_cell.length_c   1.000
_cell.angle_alpha   90.00
_cell.angle_beta   90.00
_cell.angle_gamma   90.00
#
_symmetry.space_group_name_H-M   'P 1'
#
loop_
_entity.id
_entity.type
_entity.pdbx_description
1 polymer ?
#
loop_
_entity_poly.entity_id
_entity_poly.type
_entity_poly.pdbx_seq_one_letter_code
_entity_poly.pdbx_strand_id
1 'polypeptide(L)'
;MLRLFVSCAKGMEQLLENELQGLGAKSISVTQAGCYVDADLKLAYTIALWSRLASRVLVELGRAETLNAEQIQQAISVFDWTQVMRDTHSFVVDFHGTNDEIRNTQFGAQVVKDGIIDFFRGRNAQRPNVDKQVPDIRVNARYHKNELIWSLDFSGGGLHQRGYRKQQGEAPLRETLAAAVLIRAGIHQQLEHDEPVILDPFCGSGTLVIEAAMIAADQAPGLNRRDWGFLRWVGHDRSIWHSVLENAEERFKEGRN
;
A
#
# COMPACT_ATOMS: atom_id res chain seq x y z
N MET A 1 -16.30 -0.56 -8.42
CA MET A 1 -14.97 -1.05 -8.79
C MET A 1 -13.97 0.02 -8.37
N LEU A 2 -12.89 -0.35 -7.70
CA LEU A 2 -11.84 0.54 -7.21
C LEU A 2 -10.70 0.56 -8.22
N ARG A 3 -10.10 1.74 -8.42
CA ARG A 3 -8.85 1.88 -9.15
C ARG A 3 -7.71 1.93 -8.15
N LEU A 4 -6.82 0.96 -8.20
CA LEU A 4 -5.67 0.85 -7.33
C LEU A 4 -4.40 1.31 -8.06
N PHE A 5 -3.50 1.96 -7.34
CA PHE A 5 -2.09 2.03 -7.70
C PHE A 5 -1.28 1.20 -6.71
N VAL A 6 -0.71 0.11 -7.19
CA VAL A 6 0.15 -0.79 -6.41
C VAL A 6 1.59 -0.43 -6.71
N SER A 7 2.25 0.23 -5.76
CA SER A 7 3.63 0.70 -5.94
C SER A 7 4.64 -0.43 -5.69
N CYS A 8 5.80 -0.39 -6.33
CA CYS A 8 6.93 -1.28 -6.06
C CYS A 8 8.27 -0.54 -6.23
N ALA A 9 9.37 -1.22 -5.91
CA ALA A 9 10.69 -0.72 -6.27
C ALA A 9 10.85 -0.67 -7.81
N LYS A 10 11.63 0.30 -8.30
CA LYS A 10 11.95 0.38 -9.74
C LYS A 10 12.67 -0.89 -10.19
N GLY A 11 12.29 -1.40 -11.36
CA GLY A 11 12.80 -2.67 -11.92
C GLY A 11 12.04 -3.92 -11.44
N MET A 12 11.02 -3.78 -10.59
CA MET A 12 10.17 -4.88 -10.11
C MET A 12 8.78 -4.89 -10.71
N GLU A 13 8.49 -3.95 -11.60
CA GLU A 13 7.15 -3.72 -12.15
C GLU A 13 6.59 -4.99 -12.82
N GLN A 14 7.40 -5.67 -13.64
CA GLN A 14 6.99 -6.91 -14.31
C GLN A 14 6.75 -8.07 -13.33
N LEU A 15 7.56 -8.15 -12.26
CA LEU A 15 7.36 -9.17 -11.23
C LEU A 15 6.07 -8.90 -10.45
N LEU A 16 5.81 -7.63 -10.13
CA LEU A 16 4.59 -7.20 -9.46
C LEU A 16 3.37 -7.49 -10.35
N GLU A 17 3.43 -7.22 -11.66
CA GLU A 17 2.36 -7.56 -12.59
C GLU A 17 2.03 -9.05 -12.53
N ASN A 18 3.04 -9.92 -12.65
CA ASN A 18 2.84 -11.37 -12.60
C ASN A 18 2.23 -11.81 -11.26
N GLU A 19 2.69 -11.24 -10.14
CA GLU A 19 2.11 -11.50 -8.82
C GLU A 19 0.63 -11.08 -8.76
N LEU A 20 0.31 -9.88 -9.25
CA LEU A 20 -1.06 -9.36 -9.27
C LEU A 20 -1.99 -10.23 -10.14
N GLN A 21 -1.51 -10.71 -11.29
CA GLN A 21 -2.25 -11.68 -12.12
C GLN A 21 -2.54 -12.97 -11.36
N GLY A 22 -1.53 -13.51 -10.66
CA GLY A 22 -1.68 -14.69 -9.79
C GLY A 22 -2.68 -14.49 -8.65
N LEU A 23 -2.84 -13.26 -8.16
CA LEU A 23 -3.84 -12.89 -7.15
C LEU A 23 -5.24 -12.63 -7.74
N GLY A 24 -5.40 -12.76 -9.06
CA GLY A 24 -6.69 -12.65 -9.76
C GLY A 24 -6.96 -11.28 -10.39
N ALA A 25 -5.99 -10.37 -10.43
CA ALA A 25 -6.13 -9.11 -11.16
C ALA A 25 -6.10 -9.36 -12.67
N LYS A 26 -7.07 -8.77 -13.40
CA LYS A 26 -7.22 -8.96 -14.85
C LYS A 26 -6.82 -7.71 -15.65
N SER A 27 -7.22 -6.55 -15.17
CA SER A 27 -6.92 -5.26 -15.81
C SER A 27 -5.73 -4.63 -15.10
N ILE A 28 -4.53 -4.91 -15.60
CA ILE A 28 -3.28 -4.39 -15.05
C ILE A 28 -2.64 -3.47 -16.09
N SER A 29 -2.23 -2.29 -15.66
CA SER A 29 -1.45 -1.36 -16.47
C SER A 29 -0.14 -1.04 -15.78
N VAL A 30 0.94 -1.63 -16.28
CA VAL A 30 2.29 -1.41 -15.76
C VAL A 30 2.73 0.02 -16.03
N THR A 31 3.32 0.66 -15.03
CA THR A 31 3.91 1.99 -15.15
C THR A 31 5.20 2.06 -14.33
N GLN A 32 5.92 3.18 -14.38
CA GLN A 32 7.15 3.31 -13.61
C GLN A 32 6.86 3.18 -12.10
N ALA A 33 7.61 2.29 -11.43
CA ALA A 33 7.52 2.01 -10.00
C ALA A 33 6.15 1.51 -9.49
N GLY A 34 5.33 0.89 -10.35
CA GLY A 34 4.09 0.26 -9.90
C GLY A 34 3.16 -0.17 -11.03
N CYS A 35 1.99 -0.66 -10.64
CA CYS A 35 0.93 -1.08 -11.55
C CYS A 35 -0.39 -0.43 -11.16
N TYR A 36 -1.17 0.03 -12.14
CA TYR A 36 -2.58 0.32 -11.93
C TYR A 36 -3.40 -0.96 -12.07
N VAL A 37 -4.38 -1.15 -11.19
CA VAL A 37 -5.25 -2.34 -11.17
C VAL A 37 -6.69 -1.91 -10.91
N ASP A 38 -7.62 -2.40 -11.71
CA ASP A 38 -9.04 -2.33 -11.36
C ASP A 38 -9.43 -3.54 -10.51
N ALA A 39 -9.98 -3.28 -9.33
CA ALA A 39 -10.27 -4.31 -8.33
C ALA A 39 -11.63 -4.09 -7.67
N ASP A 40 -12.30 -5.18 -7.31
CA ASP A 40 -13.33 -5.09 -6.28
C ASP A 40 -12.67 -4.99 -4.89
N LEU A 41 -13.50 -4.79 -3.86
CA LEU A 41 -12.99 -4.62 -2.51
C LEU A 41 -12.30 -5.88 -1.98
N LYS A 42 -12.77 -7.08 -2.36
CA LYS A 42 -12.16 -8.36 -1.98
C LYS A 42 -10.75 -8.47 -2.57
N LEU A 43 -10.58 -8.19 -3.86
CA LEU A 43 -9.29 -8.20 -4.52
C LEU A 43 -8.35 -7.12 -3.96
N ALA A 44 -8.85 -5.94 -3.61
CA ALA A 44 -8.04 -4.92 -2.93
C ALA A 44 -7.48 -5.42 -1.59
N TYR A 45 -8.30 -6.08 -0.76
CA TYR A 45 -7.85 -6.74 0.46
C TYR A 45 -6.85 -7.86 0.18
N THR A 46 -7.14 -8.71 -0.81
CA THR A 46 -6.24 -9.80 -1.22
C THR A 46 -4.87 -9.26 -1.62
N ILE A 47 -4.81 -8.24 -2.47
CA ILE A 47 -3.54 -7.62 -2.90
C ILE A 47 -2.78 -7.07 -1.70
N ALA A 48 -3.45 -6.32 -0.81
CA ALA A 48 -2.82 -5.74 0.37
C ALA A 48 -2.25 -6.83 1.31
N LEU A 49 -2.97 -7.93 1.50
CA LEU A 49 -2.57 -9.03 2.39
C LEU A 49 -1.47 -9.91 1.78
N TRP A 50 -1.58 -10.24 0.49
CA TRP A 50 -0.79 -11.29 -0.16
C TRP A 50 0.43 -10.79 -0.93
N SER A 51 0.45 -9.54 -1.38
CA SER A 51 1.56 -9.05 -2.20
C SER A 51 2.87 -8.99 -1.40
N ARG A 52 3.87 -9.73 -1.90
CA ARG A 52 5.24 -9.72 -1.41
C ARG A 52 6.04 -8.58 -2.04
N LEU A 53 5.68 -8.16 -3.26
CA LEU A 53 6.45 -7.20 -4.03
C LEU A 53 5.97 -5.75 -3.87
N ALA A 54 4.69 -5.55 -3.55
CA ALA A 54 4.13 -4.23 -3.37
C ALA A 54 4.79 -3.52 -2.18
N SER A 55 5.10 -2.24 -2.38
CA SER A 55 5.55 -1.32 -1.35
C SER A 55 4.38 -0.69 -0.60
N ARG A 56 3.32 -0.32 -1.33
CA ARG A 56 2.03 0.20 -0.83
C ARG A 56 0.91 -0.09 -1.83
N VAL A 57 -0.31 -0.21 -1.33
CA VAL A 57 -1.54 -0.25 -2.13
C VAL A 57 -2.30 1.06 -1.89
N LEU A 58 -2.52 1.82 -2.96
CA LEU A 58 -3.23 3.10 -2.91
C LEU A 58 -4.56 2.97 -3.66
N VAL A 59 -5.68 3.38 -3.06
CA VAL A 59 -6.97 3.49 -3.74
C VAL A 59 -7.07 4.92 -4.28
N GLU A 60 -7.14 5.07 -5.61
CA GLU A 60 -7.35 6.37 -6.25
C GLU A 60 -8.73 6.92 -5.90
N LEU A 61 -8.76 8.10 -5.29
CA LEU A 61 -9.97 8.81 -4.90
C LEU A 61 -10.38 9.83 -5.96
N GLY A 62 -9.39 10.47 -6.58
CA GLY A 62 -9.61 11.37 -7.70
C GLY A 62 -8.32 11.91 -8.29
N ARG A 63 -8.50 12.66 -9.38
CA ARG A 63 -7.43 13.31 -10.13
C ARG A 63 -7.92 14.64 -10.69
N ALA A 64 -7.03 15.60 -10.84
CA ALA A 64 -7.33 16.89 -11.44
C ALA A 64 -6.08 17.49 -12.10
N GLU A 65 -6.27 18.15 -13.23
CA GLU A 65 -5.25 19.03 -13.79
C GLU A 65 -5.16 20.30 -12.94
N THR A 66 -3.97 20.61 -12.45
CA THR A 66 -3.71 21.74 -11.57
C THR A 66 -2.34 22.32 -11.91
N LEU A 67 -2.22 23.65 -11.87
CA LEU A 67 -1.00 24.38 -12.22
C LEU A 67 -0.38 25.07 -11.00
N ASN A 68 -1.20 25.41 -10.01
CA ASN A 68 -0.81 26.17 -8.82
C ASN A 68 -1.46 25.62 -7.55
N ALA A 69 -1.02 26.14 -6.40
CA ALA A 69 -1.50 25.70 -5.09
C ALA A 69 -3.00 25.94 -4.87
N GLU A 70 -3.55 27.04 -5.38
CA GLU A 70 -4.97 27.37 -5.24
C GLU A 70 -5.86 26.34 -5.95
N GLN A 71 -5.50 25.95 -7.17
CA GLN A 71 -6.20 24.92 -7.93
C GLN A 71 -6.12 23.54 -7.26
N ILE A 72 -5.00 23.20 -6.63
CA ILE A 72 -4.87 21.98 -5.82
C ILE A 72 -5.82 22.02 -4.63
N GLN A 73 -5.81 23.12 -3.86
CA GLN A 73 -6.68 23.24 -2.69
C GLN A 73 -8.16 23.17 -3.10
N GLN A 74 -8.54 23.83 -4.19
CA GLN A 74 -9.88 23.79 -4.73
C GLN A 74 -10.29 22.37 -5.17
N ALA A 75 -9.43 21.67 -5.93
CA ALA A 75 -9.71 20.30 -6.38
C ALA A 75 -9.91 19.34 -5.20
N ILE A 76 -9.12 19.51 -4.14
CA ILE A 76 -9.24 18.72 -2.92
C ILE A 76 -10.48 19.09 -2.11
N SER A 77 -10.84 20.37 -2.01
CA SER A 77 -11.97 20.82 -1.18
C SER A 77 -13.34 20.50 -1.78
N VAL A 78 -13.43 20.27 -3.10
CA VAL A 78 -14.69 19.85 -3.75
C VAL A 78 -14.93 18.34 -3.70
N PHE A 79 -13.89 17.53 -3.46
CA PHE A 79 -14.04 16.09 -3.33
C PHE A 79 -14.81 15.72 -2.05
N ASP A 80 -15.72 14.74 -2.14
CA ASP A 80 -16.54 14.31 -1.02
C ASP A 80 -15.77 13.42 -0.03
N TRP A 81 -15.06 14.05 0.91
CA TRP A 81 -14.26 13.34 1.91
C TRP A 81 -15.08 12.50 2.90
N THR A 82 -16.41 12.65 2.96
CA THR A 82 -17.26 11.79 3.81
C THR A 82 -17.26 10.32 3.36
N GLN A 83 -16.90 10.07 2.11
CA GLN A 83 -16.70 8.72 1.54
C GLN A 83 -15.41 8.06 2.04
N VAL A 84 -14.50 8.85 2.63
CA VAL A 84 -13.19 8.40 3.10
C VAL A 84 -13.13 8.40 4.62
N MET A 85 -13.59 9.48 5.25
CA MET A 85 -13.39 9.71 6.68
C MET A 85 -14.53 10.51 7.30
N ARG A 86 -14.70 10.34 8.62
CA ARG A 86 -15.55 11.19 9.43
C ARG A 86 -14.77 12.40 9.93
N ASP A 87 -15.46 13.45 10.34
CA ASP A 87 -14.85 14.64 10.93
C ASP A 87 -14.16 14.37 12.27
N THR A 88 -14.55 13.29 12.97
CA THR A 88 -13.89 12.79 14.18
C THR A 88 -12.57 12.05 13.91
N HIS A 89 -12.28 11.65 12.67
CA HIS A 89 -11.05 10.95 12.34
C HIS A 89 -9.86 11.91 12.24
N SER A 90 -8.70 11.46 12.73
CA SER A 90 -7.42 12.08 12.46
C SER A 90 -6.88 11.69 11.08
N PHE A 91 -6.11 12.56 10.45
CA PHE A 91 -5.49 12.22 9.17
C PHE A 91 -4.09 12.78 9.00
N VAL A 92 -3.36 12.26 8.02
CA VAL A 92 -2.08 12.80 7.55
C VAL A 92 -2.05 12.81 6.03
N VAL A 93 -1.29 13.73 5.45
CA VAL A 93 -1.05 13.82 4.01
C VAL A 93 0.42 13.56 3.72
N ASP A 94 0.69 12.56 2.88
CA ASP A 94 1.98 12.32 2.25
C ASP A 94 1.97 12.89 0.83
N PHE A 95 2.70 13.97 0.58
CA PHE A 95 2.76 14.59 -0.75
C PHE A 95 4.06 14.23 -1.48
N HIS A 96 3.94 13.89 -2.77
CA HIS A 96 5.04 13.52 -3.64
C HIS A 96 5.00 14.34 -4.93
N GLY A 97 6.17 14.79 -5.38
CA GLY A 97 6.32 15.61 -6.58
C GLY A 97 6.55 17.08 -6.27
N THR A 98 6.97 17.82 -7.29
CA THR A 98 7.27 19.25 -7.24
C THR A 98 7.03 19.88 -8.60
N ASN A 99 6.77 21.19 -8.62
CA ASN A 99 6.87 22.05 -9.81
C ASN A 99 7.44 23.41 -9.40
N ASP A 100 7.42 24.38 -10.32
CA ASP A 100 7.99 25.71 -10.07
C ASP A 100 7.28 26.47 -8.93
N GLU A 101 6.00 26.15 -8.69
CA GLU A 101 5.16 26.71 -7.62
C GLU A 101 5.27 25.92 -6.31
N ILE A 102 5.19 24.59 -6.38
CA ILE A 102 5.27 23.63 -5.28
C ILE A 102 6.70 23.12 -5.23
N ARG A 103 7.59 23.98 -4.74
CA ARG A 103 9.02 23.67 -4.65
C ARG A 103 9.38 22.71 -3.53
N ASN A 104 8.47 22.52 -2.57
CA ASN A 104 8.68 21.66 -1.40
C ASN A 104 7.43 20.79 -1.18
N THR A 105 7.66 19.49 -1.00
CA THR A 105 6.61 18.50 -0.71
C THR A 105 5.84 18.81 0.57
N GLN A 106 6.49 19.40 1.59
CA GLN A 106 5.81 19.82 2.82
C GLN A 106 4.76 20.90 2.56
N PHE A 107 5.04 21.82 1.63
CA PHE A 107 4.09 22.83 1.22
C PHE A 107 2.91 22.19 0.47
N GLY A 108 3.16 21.29 -0.48
CA GLY A 108 2.09 20.54 -1.15
C GLY A 108 1.21 19.74 -0.18
N ALA A 109 1.81 19.09 0.81
CA ALA A 109 1.08 18.37 1.86
C ALA A 109 0.20 19.31 2.70
N GLN A 110 0.68 20.53 2.99
CA GLN A 110 -0.09 21.55 3.68
C GLN A 110 -1.30 22.01 2.85
N VAL A 111 -1.12 22.29 1.56
CA VAL A 111 -2.19 22.73 0.65
C VAL A 111 -3.30 21.68 0.56
N VAL A 112 -2.95 20.40 0.37
CA VAL A 112 -3.92 19.30 0.34
C VAL A 112 -4.63 19.17 1.69
N LYS A 113 -3.89 19.25 2.81
CA LYS A 113 -4.47 19.20 4.15
C LYS A 113 -5.46 20.34 4.39
N ASP A 114 -5.14 21.55 3.95
CA ASP A 114 -6.01 22.71 4.10
C ASP A 114 -7.29 22.54 3.25
N GLY A 115 -7.18 21.98 2.03
CA GLY A 115 -8.35 21.63 1.21
C GLY A 115 -9.29 20.61 1.86
N ILE A 116 -8.74 19.57 2.50
CA ILE A 116 -9.54 18.57 3.26
C ILE A 116 -10.28 19.26 4.42
N ILE A 117 -9.58 20.13 5.15
CA ILE A 117 -10.17 20.86 6.28
C ILE A 117 -11.29 21.79 5.79
N ASP A 118 -11.09 22.48 4.67
CA ASP A 118 -12.07 23.40 4.10
C ASP A 118 -13.34 22.68 3.63
N PHE A 119 -13.21 21.46 3.10
CA PHE A 119 -14.37 20.61 2.80
C PHE A 119 -15.25 20.38 4.05
N PHE A 120 -14.66 19.98 5.18
CA PHE A 120 -15.41 19.73 6.42
C PHE A 120 -15.97 21.03 7.03
N ARG A 121 -15.19 22.11 7.02
CA ARG A 121 -15.64 23.43 7.47
C ARG A 121 -16.84 23.95 6.68
N GLY A 122 -16.81 23.80 5.35
CA GLY A 122 -17.91 24.22 4.46
C GLY A 122 -19.23 23.49 4.76
N ARG A 123 -19.17 22.37 5.48
CA ARG A 123 -20.34 21.58 5.94
C ARG A 123 -20.71 21.83 7.40
N ASN A 124 -20.12 22.84 8.06
CA ASN A 124 -20.27 23.09 9.51
C ASN A 124 -19.89 21.87 10.38
N ALA A 125 -19.01 20.99 9.89
CA ALA A 125 -18.51 19.85 10.65
C ALA A 125 -17.34 20.26 11.57
N GLN A 126 -16.98 19.39 12.51
CA GLN A 126 -15.78 19.60 13.33
C GLN A 126 -14.53 19.63 12.44
N ARG A 127 -13.52 20.41 12.82
CA ARG A 127 -12.23 20.38 12.13
C ARG A 127 -11.54 19.04 12.43
N PRO A 128 -11.25 18.20 11.43
CA PRO A 128 -10.54 16.95 11.69
C PRO A 128 -9.14 17.20 12.24
N ASN A 129 -8.70 16.32 13.14
CA ASN A 129 -7.37 16.42 13.74
C ASN A 129 -6.28 15.91 12.78
N VAL A 130 -5.04 16.35 12.97
CA VAL A 130 -3.88 15.88 12.20
C VAL A 130 -2.93 15.15 13.12
N ASP A 131 -2.79 13.85 12.92
CA ASP A 131 -1.83 13.01 13.66
C ASP A 131 -0.80 12.44 12.68
N LYS A 132 0.47 12.78 12.89
CA LYS A 132 1.56 12.32 12.01
C LYS A 132 2.08 10.91 12.36
N GLN A 133 1.85 10.47 13.59
CA GLN A 133 2.37 9.21 14.12
C GLN A 133 1.36 8.08 13.93
N VAL A 134 0.11 8.27 14.35
CA VAL A 134 -0.93 7.24 14.34
C VAL A 134 -2.24 7.78 13.74
N PRO A 135 -2.23 8.27 12.48
CA PRO A 135 -3.44 8.78 11.84
C PRO A 135 -4.49 7.70 11.69
N ASP A 136 -5.77 8.09 11.72
CA ASP A 136 -6.84 7.20 11.29
C ASP A 136 -6.83 7.01 9.77
N ILE A 137 -6.52 8.08 9.04
CA ILE A 137 -6.52 8.09 7.58
C ILE A 137 -5.22 8.68 7.05
N ARG A 138 -4.58 7.97 6.13
CA ARG A 138 -3.39 8.45 5.42
C ARG A 138 -3.76 8.71 3.97
N VAL A 139 -3.65 9.98 3.55
CA VAL A 139 -3.89 10.42 2.18
C VAL A 139 -2.54 10.54 1.48
N ASN A 140 -2.41 9.90 0.33
CA ASN A 140 -1.29 10.10 -0.57
C ASN A 140 -1.69 11.07 -1.67
N ALA A 141 -0.92 12.13 -1.86
CA ALA A 141 -1.08 13.06 -2.97
C ALA A 141 0.17 13.00 -3.85
N ARG A 142 -0.01 12.69 -5.12
CA ARG A 142 1.07 12.66 -6.12
C ARG A 142 0.79 13.73 -7.15
N TYR A 143 1.76 14.63 -7.33
CA TYR A 143 1.74 15.63 -8.37
C TYR A 143 2.77 15.30 -9.45
N HIS A 144 2.34 15.17 -10.69
CA HIS A 144 3.21 14.87 -11.83
C HIS A 144 2.64 15.44 -13.12
N LYS A 145 3.45 16.13 -13.93
CA LYS A 145 3.04 16.70 -15.23
C LYS A 145 1.73 17.48 -15.18
N ASN A 146 1.58 18.38 -14.20
CA ASN A 146 0.39 19.19 -13.98
C ASN A 146 -0.89 18.41 -13.64
N GLU A 147 -0.76 17.13 -13.29
CA GLU A 147 -1.84 16.31 -12.76
C GLU A 147 -1.59 16.04 -11.28
N LEU A 148 -2.59 16.36 -10.45
CA LEU A 148 -2.68 15.92 -9.07
C LEU A 148 -3.52 14.65 -9.02
N ILE A 149 -3.01 13.61 -8.37
CA ILE A 149 -3.75 12.40 -8.04
C ILE A 149 -3.75 12.28 -6.51
N TRP A 150 -4.93 12.13 -5.90
CA TRP A 150 -5.05 11.84 -4.47
C TRP A 150 -5.66 10.46 -4.25
N SER A 151 -5.09 9.76 -3.27
CA SER A 151 -5.40 8.38 -2.98
C SER A 151 -5.50 8.15 -1.48
N LEU A 152 -6.33 7.20 -1.08
CA LEU A 152 -6.26 6.60 0.24
C LEU A 152 -5.10 5.61 0.27
N ASP A 153 -4.21 5.72 1.25
CA ASP A 153 -3.23 4.67 1.53
C ASP A 153 -3.92 3.49 2.20
N PHE A 154 -4.38 2.56 1.39
CA PHE A 154 -5.12 1.37 1.81
C PHE A 154 -4.27 0.49 2.73
N SER A 155 -2.96 0.39 2.44
CA SER A 155 -2.00 -0.35 3.26
C SER A 155 -1.67 0.31 4.61
N GLY A 156 -1.88 1.62 4.75
CA GLY A 156 -1.59 2.42 5.97
C GLY A 156 -0.11 2.68 6.24
N GLY A 157 0.79 2.02 5.50
CA GLY A 157 2.23 2.11 5.64
C GLY A 157 2.94 1.17 4.69
N GLY A 158 4.27 1.10 4.80
CA GLY A 158 5.07 0.24 3.93
C GLY A 158 4.77 -1.24 4.16
N LEU A 159 4.39 -1.95 3.10
CA LEU A 159 4.07 -3.38 3.16
C LEU A 159 5.28 -4.25 3.50
N HIS A 160 6.49 -3.79 3.23
CA HIS A 160 7.73 -4.45 3.68
C HIS A 160 7.75 -4.75 5.19
N GLN A 161 7.04 -3.97 6.01
CA GLN A 161 6.97 -4.19 7.47
C GLN A 161 6.05 -5.37 7.80
N ARG A 162 6.49 -6.61 7.62
CA ARG A 162 5.63 -7.81 7.80
C ARG A 162 5.18 -8.06 9.25
N GLY A 163 5.85 -7.42 10.21
CA GLY A 163 5.56 -7.54 11.64
C GLY A 163 6.45 -8.52 12.41
N TYR A 164 7.32 -9.29 11.74
CA TYR A 164 8.27 -10.19 12.41
C TYR A 164 9.52 -9.49 12.95
N ARG A 165 9.91 -8.35 12.35
CA ARG A 165 11.15 -7.66 12.70
C ARG A 165 10.96 -6.82 13.96
N LYS A 166 11.54 -7.26 15.08
CA LYS A 166 11.51 -6.56 16.37
C LYS A 166 12.68 -5.57 16.57
N GLN A 167 13.79 -5.77 15.87
CA GLN A 167 14.98 -4.90 15.91
C GLN A 167 15.47 -4.62 14.47
N GLN A 168 15.74 -3.35 14.15
CA GLN A 168 16.43 -2.96 12.92
C GLN A 168 17.94 -2.98 13.21
N GLY A 169 18.68 -3.88 12.56
CA GLY A 169 20.15 -3.79 12.49
C GLY A 169 20.58 -2.60 11.61
N GLU A 170 21.89 -2.43 11.38
CA GLU A 170 22.41 -1.21 10.75
C GLU A 170 22.04 -1.02 9.27
N ALA A 171 21.69 -2.08 8.53
CA ALA A 171 21.23 -1.96 7.13
C ALA A 171 20.51 -3.22 6.60
N PRO A 172 19.37 -3.64 7.17
CA PRO A 172 18.70 -4.84 6.73
C PRO A 172 18.10 -4.68 5.33
N LEU A 173 18.21 -5.72 4.51
CA LEU A 173 17.52 -5.82 3.23
C LEU A 173 16.01 -5.59 3.44
N ARG A 174 15.39 -4.80 2.55
CA ARG A 174 13.93 -4.65 2.56
C ARG A 174 13.29 -5.99 2.22
N GLU A 175 12.26 -6.35 2.97
CA GLU A 175 11.53 -7.60 2.85
C GLU A 175 10.94 -7.79 1.44
N THR A 176 10.44 -6.72 0.83
CA THR A 176 9.96 -6.74 -0.57
C THR A 176 11.06 -7.03 -1.58
N LEU A 177 12.28 -6.53 -1.33
CA LEU A 177 13.44 -6.79 -2.19
C LEU A 177 13.96 -8.22 -1.99
N ALA A 178 13.97 -8.72 -0.75
CA ALA A 178 14.30 -10.11 -0.45
C ALA A 178 13.36 -11.08 -1.18
N ALA A 179 12.05 -10.86 -1.11
CA ALA A 179 11.07 -11.66 -1.86
C ALA A 179 11.33 -11.62 -3.36
N ALA A 180 11.64 -10.46 -3.93
CA ALA A 180 11.94 -10.36 -5.35
C ALA A 180 13.22 -11.10 -5.77
N VAL A 181 14.26 -11.09 -4.92
CA VAL A 181 15.48 -11.86 -5.14
C VAL A 181 15.16 -13.35 -5.17
N LEU A 182 14.38 -13.85 -4.20
CA LEU A 182 13.97 -15.25 -4.14
C LEU A 182 13.14 -15.67 -5.38
N ILE A 183 12.18 -14.84 -5.78
CA ILE A 183 11.37 -15.09 -6.99
C ILE A 183 12.27 -15.17 -8.22
N ARG A 184 13.24 -14.26 -8.38
CA ARG A 184 14.20 -14.30 -9.50
C ARG A 184 15.18 -15.47 -9.42
N ALA A 185 15.50 -15.93 -8.22
CA ALA A 185 16.33 -17.11 -8.00
C ALA A 185 15.58 -18.43 -8.25
N GLY A 186 14.28 -18.37 -8.58
CA GLY A 186 13.49 -19.55 -8.88
C GLY A 186 12.99 -20.28 -7.63
N ILE A 187 12.67 -19.55 -6.56
CA ILE A 187 12.21 -20.16 -5.29
C ILE A 187 11.01 -21.09 -5.49
N HIS A 188 10.08 -20.78 -6.39
CA HIS A 188 8.92 -21.63 -6.63
C HIS A 188 9.33 -22.98 -7.24
N GLN A 189 10.22 -22.96 -8.24
CA GLN A 189 10.77 -24.18 -8.83
C GLN A 189 11.59 -24.97 -7.80
N GLN A 190 12.35 -24.27 -6.94
CA GLN A 190 13.13 -24.91 -5.89
C GLN A 190 12.23 -25.68 -4.90
N LEU A 191 11.04 -25.15 -4.59
CA LEU A 191 10.07 -25.76 -3.67
C LEU A 191 9.30 -26.94 -4.29
N GLU A 192 9.41 -27.18 -5.60
CA GLU A 192 8.81 -28.36 -6.27
C GLU A 192 9.66 -29.64 -6.11
N HIS A 193 10.90 -29.52 -5.60
CA HIS A 193 11.75 -30.68 -5.31
C HIS A 193 11.28 -31.44 -4.05
N ASP A 194 11.50 -32.76 -4.02
CA ASP A 194 11.13 -33.62 -2.87
C ASP A 194 11.77 -33.15 -1.54
N GLU A 195 13.01 -32.66 -1.59
CA GLU A 195 13.75 -32.12 -0.45
C GLU A 195 14.35 -30.75 -0.81
N PRO A 196 13.56 -29.66 -0.73
CA PRO A 196 14.00 -28.35 -1.15
C PRO A 196 15.02 -27.80 -0.15
N VAL A 197 16.21 -27.42 -0.65
CA VAL A 197 17.26 -26.80 0.16
C VAL A 197 17.37 -25.32 -0.19
N ILE A 198 17.25 -24.45 0.82
CA ILE A 198 17.49 -23.01 0.71
C ILE A 198 18.52 -22.64 1.76
N LEU A 199 19.68 -22.15 1.31
CA LEU A 199 20.80 -21.80 2.18
C LEU A 199 21.27 -20.38 1.89
N ASP A 200 21.32 -19.56 2.93
CA ASP A 200 21.97 -18.26 2.92
C ASP A 200 23.13 -18.27 3.94
N PRO A 201 24.38 -18.49 3.49
CA PRO A 201 25.54 -18.60 4.39
C PRO A 201 25.93 -17.24 5.02
N PHE A 202 25.34 -16.14 4.55
CA PHE A 202 25.60 -14.78 5.03
C PHE A 202 24.29 -14.09 5.46
N CYS A 203 23.37 -14.85 6.06
CA CYS A 203 21.98 -14.44 6.26
C CYS A 203 21.77 -13.20 7.14
N GLY A 204 22.74 -12.82 7.96
CA GLY A 204 22.66 -11.64 8.83
C GLY A 204 21.39 -11.64 9.69
N SER A 205 20.45 -10.74 9.39
CA SER A 205 19.14 -10.67 10.06
C SER A 205 18.13 -11.77 9.65
N GLY A 206 18.51 -12.68 8.75
CA GLY A 206 17.69 -13.79 8.28
C GLY A 206 16.61 -13.41 7.26
N THR A 207 16.61 -12.20 6.71
CA THR A 207 15.50 -11.68 5.89
C THR A 207 15.18 -12.58 4.69
N LEU A 208 16.20 -13.05 3.94
CA LEU A 208 15.98 -13.95 2.81
C LEU A 208 15.40 -15.30 3.27
N VAL A 209 15.94 -15.89 4.33
CA VAL A 209 15.48 -17.19 4.86
C VAL A 209 14.07 -17.10 5.42
N ILE A 210 13.72 -16.00 6.11
CA ILE A 210 12.36 -15.78 6.62
C ILE A 210 11.37 -15.62 5.47
N GLU A 211 11.66 -14.78 4.47
CA GLU A 211 10.76 -14.63 3.31
C GLU A 211 10.62 -15.96 2.55
N ALA A 212 11.70 -16.74 2.41
CA ALA A 212 11.67 -18.05 1.77
C ALA A 212 10.80 -19.05 2.55
N ALA A 213 10.94 -19.10 3.89
CA ALA A 213 10.10 -19.93 4.74
C ALA A 213 8.62 -19.51 4.66
N MET A 214 8.33 -18.22 4.60
CA MET A 214 6.95 -17.73 4.40
C MET A 214 6.38 -18.08 3.03
N ILE A 215 7.21 -18.14 1.97
CA ILE A 215 6.78 -18.62 0.65
C ILE A 215 6.50 -20.12 0.72
N ALA A 216 7.41 -20.90 1.31
CA ALA A 216 7.28 -22.35 1.45
C ALA A 216 6.04 -22.75 2.24
N ALA A 217 5.76 -22.04 3.34
CA ALA A 217 4.59 -22.30 4.19
C ALA A 217 3.28 -21.71 3.66
N ASP A 218 3.27 -21.17 2.43
CA ASP A 218 2.15 -20.43 1.83
C ASP A 218 1.55 -19.34 2.76
N GLN A 219 2.41 -18.69 3.53
CA GLN A 219 2.01 -17.67 4.50
C GLN A 219 1.89 -16.31 3.82
N ALA A 220 0.71 -15.69 3.91
CA ALA A 220 0.51 -14.32 3.42
C ALA A 220 1.47 -13.34 4.15
N PRO A 221 2.16 -12.43 3.43
CA PRO A 221 3.11 -11.48 4.03
C PRO A 221 2.47 -10.56 5.08
N GLY A 222 1.20 -10.22 4.88
CA GLY A 222 0.45 -9.37 5.79
C GLY A 222 -0.22 -10.10 6.95
N LEU A 223 -0.12 -11.43 7.07
CA LEU A 223 -0.91 -12.21 8.03
C LEU A 223 -0.71 -11.77 9.48
N ASN A 224 0.52 -11.38 9.84
CA ASN A 224 0.87 -10.92 11.18
C ASN A 224 0.70 -9.41 11.38
N ARG A 225 0.30 -8.66 10.34
CA ARG A 225 0.09 -7.21 10.43
C ARG A 225 -1.25 -6.93 11.10
N ARG A 226 -1.20 -6.17 12.20
CA ARG A 226 -2.37 -5.81 13.00
C ARG A 226 -3.04 -4.50 12.56
N ASP A 227 -2.30 -3.64 11.88
CA ASP A 227 -2.76 -2.32 11.51
C ASP A 227 -2.71 -2.14 9.98
N TRP A 228 -3.77 -1.55 9.45
CA TRP A 228 -3.99 -1.31 8.03
C TRP A 228 -4.71 0.01 7.83
N GLY A 229 -4.34 0.74 6.78
CA GLY A 229 -4.92 2.06 6.49
C GLY A 229 -6.41 2.02 6.13
N PHE A 230 -6.90 0.88 5.66
CA PHE A 230 -8.31 0.68 5.39
C PHE A 230 -9.16 0.45 6.64
N LEU A 231 -8.62 0.09 7.81
CA LEU A 231 -9.46 -0.30 8.97
C LEU A 231 -10.40 0.81 9.45
N ARG A 232 -10.00 2.07 9.25
CA ARG A 232 -10.73 3.26 9.68
C ARG A 232 -11.34 4.02 8.50
N TRP A 233 -11.15 3.51 7.28
CA TRP A 233 -11.78 4.02 6.07
C TRP A 233 -13.29 3.74 6.11
N VAL A 234 -14.10 4.74 5.76
CA VAL A 234 -15.57 4.62 5.74
C VAL A 234 -16.05 3.49 4.82
N GLY A 235 -15.35 3.21 3.73
CA GLY A 235 -15.68 2.12 2.80
C GLY A 235 -15.17 0.75 3.21
N HIS A 236 -14.63 0.58 4.42
CA HIS A 236 -14.19 -0.72 4.91
C HIS A 236 -15.35 -1.69 5.12
N ASP A 237 -15.25 -2.87 4.52
CA ASP A 237 -16.14 -3.99 4.80
C ASP A 237 -15.41 -5.04 5.64
N ARG A 238 -15.83 -5.14 6.91
CA ARG A 238 -15.24 -6.08 7.88
C ARG A 238 -15.51 -7.53 7.53
N SER A 239 -16.66 -7.85 6.94
CA SER A 239 -17.05 -9.21 6.57
C SER A 239 -16.16 -9.72 5.43
N ILE A 240 -16.00 -8.91 4.38
CA ILE A 240 -15.13 -9.27 3.25
C ILE A 240 -13.68 -9.42 3.73
N TRP A 241 -13.20 -8.48 4.54
CA TRP A 241 -11.85 -8.56 5.09
C TRP A 241 -11.63 -9.82 5.93
N HIS A 242 -12.58 -10.15 6.81
CA HIS A 242 -12.49 -11.35 7.63
C HIS A 242 -12.38 -12.61 6.78
N SER A 243 -13.19 -12.72 5.71
CA SER A 243 -13.13 -13.87 4.80
C SER A 243 -11.76 -14.01 4.08
N VAL A 244 -11.12 -12.88 3.75
CA VAL A 244 -9.79 -12.87 3.12
C VAL A 244 -8.71 -13.29 4.12
N LEU A 245 -8.83 -12.87 5.39
CA LEU A 245 -7.94 -13.32 6.46
C LEU A 245 -8.11 -14.80 6.78
N GLU A 246 -9.33 -15.29 6.94
CA GLU A 246 -9.61 -16.71 7.23
C GLU A 246 -9.01 -17.61 6.15
N ASN A 247 -9.20 -17.27 4.87
CA ASN A 247 -8.57 -18.00 3.78
C ASN A 247 -7.04 -18.02 3.84
N ALA A 248 -6.41 -16.91 4.27
CA ALA A 248 -4.97 -16.85 4.44
C ALA A 248 -4.47 -17.64 5.65
N GLU A 249 -5.24 -17.69 6.73
CA GLU A 249 -4.94 -18.54 7.89
C GLU A 249 -5.07 -20.02 7.56
N GLU A 250 -6.08 -20.42 6.78
CA GLU A 250 -6.25 -21.79 6.29
C GLU A 250 -5.07 -22.22 5.42
N ARG A 251 -4.73 -21.41 4.40
CA ARG A 251 -3.56 -21.67 3.53
C ARG A 251 -2.26 -21.82 4.33
N PHE A 252 -2.03 -20.95 5.31
CA PHE A 252 -0.85 -21.07 6.17
C PHE A 252 -0.88 -22.32 7.07
N LYS A 253 -2.05 -22.71 7.59
CA LYS A 253 -2.20 -23.94 8.38
C LYS A 253 -1.90 -25.18 7.57
N GLU A 254 -2.30 -25.19 6.30
CA GLU A 254 -2.03 -26.28 5.36
C GLU A 254 -0.57 -26.30 4.93
N GLY A 255 -0.02 -25.17 4.47
CA GLY A 255 1.33 -25.10 3.92
C GLY A 255 2.46 -25.27 4.93
N ARG A 256 2.20 -25.08 6.24
CA ARG A 256 3.22 -25.30 7.28
C ARG A 256 3.37 -26.76 7.73
N ASN A 257 2.45 -27.64 7.34
CA ASN A 257 2.48 -29.07 7.69
C ASN A 257 3.17 -29.87 6.58
#